data_AF-A0A5J4DSD6-F1
#
_entry.id   AF-A0A5J4DSD6-F1
#
_cell.length_a   1.000
_cell.length_b   1.000
_cell.length_c   1.000
_cell.angle_alpha   90.00
_cell.angle_beta   90.00
_cell.angle_gamma   90.00
#
_symmetry.space_group_name_H-M   'P 1'
#
loop_
_entity.id
_entity.type
_entity.pdbx_description
1 polymer ?
#
loop_
_entity_poly.entity_id
_entity_poly.type
_entity_poly.pdbx_seq_one_letter_code
_entity_poly.pdbx_strand_id
1 'polypeptide(L)' 'MATHGSLTKAGKVRGQTPKVEGRKRVGTNSSLRNKSNFRKRLILNRFPGQNKPGQRRRRR' A
#
# COMPACT_ATOMS: atom_id res chain seq x y z
N MET A 1 11.14 36.99 -22.30
CA MET A 1 10.85 35.74 -21.58
C MET A 1 9.33 35.56 -21.54
N ALA A 2 8.77 34.45 -22.01
CA ALA A 2 7.33 34.25 -21.96
C ALA A 2 6.92 33.96 -20.50
N THR A 3 6.21 34.89 -19.88
CA THR A 3 5.76 34.81 -18.48
C THR A 3 4.62 33.81 -18.28
N HIS A 4 3.93 33.43 -19.36
CA HIS A 4 2.72 32.62 -19.30
C HIS A 4 2.89 31.32 -20.12
N GLY A 5 3.03 30.19 -19.42
CA GLY A 5 3.01 28.86 -20.02
C GLY A 5 1.58 28.38 -20.32
N SER A 6 1.44 27.33 -21.12
CA SER A 6 0.13 26.76 -21.46
C SER A 6 -0.53 26.09 -20.25
N LEU A 7 -1.66 26.62 -19.80
CA LEU A 7 -2.47 26.06 -18.71
C LEU A 7 -3.27 24.80 -19.10
N THR A 8 -3.30 24.47 -20.40
CA THR A 8 -4.13 23.40 -20.98
C THR A 8 -3.85 22.00 -20.43
N LYS A 9 -2.66 21.77 -19.87
CA LYS A 9 -2.26 20.47 -19.31
C LYS A 9 -2.60 20.31 -17.82
N ALA A 10 -3.11 21.37 -17.17
CA ALA A 10 -3.44 21.34 -15.76
C ALA A 10 -4.52 20.27 -15.49
N GLY A 11 -4.24 19.35 -14.55
CA GLY A 11 -5.22 18.34 -14.14
C GLY A 11 -5.51 17.23 -15.16
N LYS A 12 -4.90 17.21 -16.36
CA LYS A 12 -5.16 16.23 -17.43
C LYS A 12 -5.14 14.79 -16.91
N VAL A 13 -4.09 14.40 -16.21
CA VAL A 13 -3.92 13.02 -15.71
C VAL A 13 -4.99 12.69 -14.67
N ARG A 14 -5.32 13.62 -13.77
CA ARG A 14 -6.33 13.42 -12.72
C ARG A 14 -7.74 13.29 -13.30
N GLY A 15 -8.06 14.01 -14.37
CA GLY A 15 -9.33 13.90 -15.08
C GLY A 15 -9.45 12.65 -15.94
N GLN A 16 -8.32 12.15 -16.46
CA GLN A 16 -8.27 10.89 -17.23
C GLN A 16 -8.40 9.65 -16.36
N THR A 17 -7.94 9.70 -15.10
CA THR A 17 -8.03 8.55 -14.19
C THR A 17 -9.47 8.32 -13.73
N PRO A 18 -10.09 7.15 -14.01
CA PRO A 18 -11.43 6.86 -13.51
C PRO A 18 -11.43 6.82 -11.97
N LYS A 19 -12.52 7.30 -11.36
CA LYS A 19 -12.68 7.24 -9.91
C LYS A 19 -12.88 5.77 -9.49
N VAL A 20 -12.02 5.28 -8.61
CA VAL A 20 -12.12 3.95 -8.01
C VAL A 20 -12.51 4.08 -6.55
N GLU A 21 -13.57 3.38 -6.16
CA GLU A 21 -14.07 3.40 -4.78
C GLU A 21 -13.17 2.61 -3.81
N GLY A 22 -13.15 3.08 -2.56
CA GLY A 22 -12.41 2.43 -1.49
C GLY A 22 -13.06 1.11 -1.08
N ARG A 23 -12.28 0.03 -0.95
CA ARG A 23 -12.77 -1.22 -0.39
C ARG A 23 -13.08 -1.04 1.11
N LYS A 24 -14.20 -1.60 1.58
CA LYS A 24 -14.52 -1.67 3.01
C LYS A 24 -13.40 -2.43 3.75
N ARG A 25 -12.79 -1.78 4.75
CA ARG A 25 -11.77 -2.39 5.62
C ARG A 25 -12.31 -2.46 7.03
N VAL A 26 -12.43 -3.67 7.57
CA VAL A 26 -12.78 -3.90 8.98
C VAL A 26 -11.50 -4.20 9.75
N GLY A 27 -11.20 -3.38 10.76
CA GLY A 27 -10.04 -3.59 11.63
C GLY A 27 -10.31 -4.70 12.65
N THR A 28 -9.26 -5.44 13.03
CA THR A 28 -9.30 -6.33 14.19
C THR A 28 -8.94 -5.57 15.46
N ASN A 29 -9.36 -6.07 16.62
CA ASN A 29 -8.87 -5.56 17.90
C ASN A 29 -7.33 -5.68 18.04
N SER A 30 -6.77 -4.97 19.02
CA SER A 30 -5.32 -4.91 19.26
C SER A 30 -4.71 -6.28 19.56
N SER A 31 -5.39 -7.09 20.39
CA SER A 31 -4.93 -8.42 20.79
C SER A 31 -4.81 -9.38 19.60
N LEU A 32 -5.85 -9.48 18.77
CA LEU A 32 -5.83 -10.33 17.57
C LEU A 32 -4.81 -9.83 16.54
N ARG A 33 -4.66 -8.51 16.40
CA ARG A 33 -3.64 -7.92 15.52
C ARG A 33 -2.23 -8.33 15.97
N ASN A 34 -1.95 -8.25 17.26
CA ASN A 34 -0.65 -8.60 17.83
C ASN A 34 -0.37 -10.11 17.69
N LYS A 35 -1.35 -10.98 18.00
CA LYS A 35 -1.25 -12.44 17.80
C LYS A 35 -0.98 -12.81 16.35
N SER A 36 -1.70 -12.18 15.40
CA SER A 36 -1.49 -12.39 13.97
C SER A 36 -0.10 -11.96 13.51
N ASN A 37 0.39 -10.82 14.02
CA ASN A 37 1.73 -10.31 13.71
C ASN A 37 2.84 -11.20 14.28
N PHE A 38 2.69 -11.70 15.51
CA PHE A 38 3.59 -12.67 16.13
C PHE A 38 3.71 -13.91 15.24
N ARG A 39 2.58 -14.53 14.89
CA ARG A 39 2.54 -15.71 14.03
C ARG A 39 3.19 -15.46 12.67
N LYS A 40 2.89 -14.32 12.03
CA LYS A 40 3.49 -13.97 10.73
C LYS A 40 5.02 -13.80 10.81
N ARG A 41 5.52 -13.11 11.81
CA ARG A 41 6.94 -12.72 11.90
C ARG A 41 7.85 -13.81 12.44
N LEU A 42 7.41 -14.54 13.47
CA LEU A 42 8.25 -15.48 14.22
C LEU A 42 7.99 -16.93 13.83
N ILE A 43 6.73 -17.36 13.76
CA ILE A 43 6.40 -18.73 13.37
C ILE A 43 6.61 -18.94 11.87
N LEU A 44 6.09 -18.01 11.05
CA LEU A 44 6.12 -18.14 9.58
C LEU A 44 7.34 -17.45 8.93
N ASN A 45 8.16 -16.73 9.70
CA ASN A 45 9.32 -15.97 9.22
C ASN A 45 9.02 -15.06 8.00
N ARG A 46 7.79 -14.54 7.90
CA ARG A 46 7.38 -13.63 6.81
C ARG A 46 7.82 -12.20 7.11
N PHE A 47 8.13 -11.47 6.05
CA PHE A 47 8.47 -10.06 6.17
C PHE A 47 7.22 -9.24 6.57
N PRO A 48 7.33 -8.30 7.53
CA PRO A 48 6.22 -7.41 7.83
C PRO A 48 5.96 -6.45 6.66
N GLY A 49 4.72 -6.39 6.17
CA GLY A 49 4.32 -5.45 5.11
C GLY A 49 3.64 -6.14 3.93
N GLN A 50 3.71 -5.52 2.74
CA GLN A 50 3.26 -6.15 1.50
C GLN A 50 4.16 -7.35 1.19
N ASN A 51 3.63 -8.56 1.35
CA ASN A 51 4.30 -9.80 0.97
C ASN A 51 4.46 -9.81 -0.56
N LYS A 52 5.58 -9.30 -1.06
CA LYS A 52 5.95 -9.49 -2.46
C LYS A 52 6.32 -10.98 -2.66
N PRO A 53 5.84 -11.63 -3.73
CA PRO A 53 6.27 -13.00 -4.03
C PRO A 53 7.80 -13.05 -4.11
N GLY A 54 8.41 -14.03 -3.46
CA GLY A 54 9.88 -14.19 -3.38
C GLY A 54 10.55 -13.54 -2.16
N GLN A 55 9.88 -12.66 -1.40
CA GLN A 55 10.46 -12.09 -0.17
C GLN A 55 10.26 -13.00 1.05
N ARG A 56 10.91 -14.16 1.06
CA ARG A 56 11.16 -14.90 2.32
C ARG A 56 12.38 -14.28 2.98
N ARG A 57 12.35 -14.07 4.30
CA ARG A 57 13.57 -13.68 5.03
C ARG A 57 14.66 -14.69 4.67
N ARG A 58 15.79 -14.23 4.13
CA ARG A 58 16.98 -15.06 3.99
C ARG A 58 17.24 -15.68 5.36
N ARG A 59 17.22 -17.02 5.44
CA ARG A 59 17.60 -17.72 6.66
C ARG A 59 19.01 -17.23 7.02
N ARG A 60 19.16 -16.67 8.22
CA ARG A 60 20.48 -16.53 8.83
C ARG A 60 20.90 -17.92 9.31
#